data_AF-A0A3B3X900-F1
#
_entry.id   AF-A0A3B3X900-F1
#
_cell.length_a   1.000
_cell.length_b   1.000
_cell.length_c   1.000
_cell.angle_alpha   90.00
_cell.angle_beta   90.00
_cell.angle_gamma   90.00
#
_symmetry.space_group_name_H-M   'P 1'
#
loop_
_entity.id
_entity.type
_entity.pdbx_description
1 polymer ?
#
loop_
_entity_poly.entity_id
_entity_poly.type
_entity_poly.pdbx_seq_one_letter_code
_entity_poly.pdbx_strand_id
1 'polypeptide(L)' 'MKLNPFLHLSSPRQCGRDAENFDRFFTRNPPELTPPDQELISNLDQEEFQGFSYVNPEYNHPAQ' A
#
# COMPACT_ATOMS: atom_id res chain seq x y z
N MET A 1 25.62 17.85 -33.05
CA MET A 1 25.53 17.37 -31.66
C MET A 1 24.94 15.96 -31.70
N LYS A 2 25.75 14.92 -31.44
CA LYS A 2 25.25 13.54 -31.38
C LYS A 2 24.76 13.30 -29.95
N LEU A 3 23.45 13.12 -29.80
CA LEU A 3 22.84 12.75 -28.54
C LEU A 3 23.34 11.36 -28.13
N ASN A 4 23.86 11.21 -26.91
CA ASN A 4 24.32 9.92 -26.39
C ASN A 4 23.13 8.95 -26.30
N PRO A 5 23.20 7.74 -26.92
CA PRO A 5 22.09 6.78 -26.91
C PRO A 5 21.87 6.09 -25.55
N PHE A 6 22.75 6.34 -24.57
CA PHE A 6 22.74 5.69 -23.25
C PHE A 6 22.00 6.46 -22.14
N LEU A 7 21.30 7.55 -22.46
CA LEU A 7 20.42 8.22 -21.47
C LEU A 7 18.98 7.66 -21.49
N HIS A 8 18.81 6.38 -21.82
CA HIS A 8 17.62 5.65 -21.38
C HIS A 8 17.89 5.16 -19.95
N LEU A 9 17.94 6.11 -19.00
CA LEU A 9 17.52 5.80 -17.64
C LEU A 9 16.02 5.47 -17.79
N SER A 10 15.76 4.21 -18.14
CA SER A 10 14.46 3.73 -18.55
C SER A 10 13.48 4.09 -17.46
N SER A 11 12.41 4.79 -17.85
CA SER A 11 11.21 4.92 -17.02
C SER A 11 10.99 3.57 -16.32
N PRO A 12 10.73 3.56 -14.99
CA PRO A 12 10.46 2.31 -14.29
C PRO A 12 9.46 1.53 -15.12
N ARG A 13 9.82 0.26 -15.42
CA ARG A 13 8.93 -0.63 -16.17
C ARG A 13 7.57 -0.52 -15.50
N GLN A 14 6.55 -0.17 -16.28
CA GLN A 14 5.16 -0.25 -15.82
C GLN A 14 4.89 -1.72 -15.57
N CYS A 15 5.23 -2.19 -14.36
CA CYS A 15 4.60 -3.36 -13.80
C CYS A 15 3.12 -2.99 -13.67
N GLY A 16 2.24 -3.81 -14.24
CA GLY A 16 0.81 -3.66 -14.01
C GLY A 16 0.50 -3.76 -12.51
N ARG A 17 -0.78 -3.70 -12.15
CA ARG A 17 -1.23 -4.09 -10.79
C ARG A 17 -1.19 -5.61 -10.58
N ASP A 18 -0.40 -6.30 -11.39
CA ASP A 18 -0.31 -7.73 -11.45
C ASP A 18 0.73 -8.18 -10.44
N ALA A 19 0.29 -8.98 -9.49
CA ALA A 19 1.13 -9.50 -8.42
C ALA A 19 2.03 -10.67 -8.88
N GLU A 20 2.43 -10.70 -10.16
CA GLU A 20 3.15 -11.82 -10.77
C GLU A 20 4.52 -12.10 -10.14
N ASN A 21 5.13 -11.08 -9.54
CA ASN A 21 6.38 -11.19 -8.81
C ASN A 21 6.20 -11.55 -7.32
N PHE A 22 4.97 -11.74 -6.86
CA PHE A 22 4.65 -12.13 -5.49
C PHE A 22 4.28 -13.61 -5.42
N ASP A 23 4.54 -14.25 -4.28
CA ASP A 23 4.15 -15.64 -4.08
C ASP A 23 2.63 -15.78 -4.19
N ARG A 24 2.17 -16.71 -5.03
CA ARG A 24 0.75 -17.03 -5.20
C ARG A 24 0.07 -17.39 -3.89
N PHE A 25 0.81 -17.82 -2.86
CA PHE A 25 0.26 -18.03 -1.52
C PHE A 25 -0.54 -16.81 -1.03
N PHE A 26 -0.06 -15.58 -1.26
CA PHE A 26 -0.74 -14.35 -0.81
C PHE A 26 -1.93 -13.94 -1.69
N THR A 27 -2.02 -14.46 -2.93
CA THR A 27 -3.05 -14.06 -3.90
C THR A 27 -4.07 -15.17 -4.19
N ARG A 28 -3.87 -16.37 -3.62
CA ARG A 28 -4.76 -17.53 -3.82
C ARG A 28 -6.11 -17.36 -3.12
N ASN A 29 -6.11 -16.72 -1.96
CA ASN A 29 -7.33 -16.43 -1.20
C ASN A 29 -7.78 -14.98 -1.46
N PRO A 30 -9.08 -14.69 -1.43
CA PRO A 30 -9.58 -13.33 -1.44
C PRO A 30 -8.98 -12.51 -0.27
N PRO A 31 -8.75 -11.19 -0.45
CA PRO A 31 -8.29 -10.34 0.63
C PRO A 31 -9.44 -10.09 1.62
N GLU A 32 -9.52 -10.93 2.64
CA GLU A 32 -10.53 -10.84 3.71
C GLU A 32 -9.88 -10.41 5.02
N LEU A 33 -10.60 -9.57 5.78
CA LEU A 33 -10.20 -9.21 7.14
C LEU A 33 -10.67 -10.28 8.11
N THR A 34 -9.82 -10.64 9.08
CA THR A 34 -10.24 -11.46 10.21
C THR A 34 -11.40 -10.77 10.94
N PRO A 35 -12.50 -11.48 11.24
CA PRO A 35 -13.62 -10.91 11.99
C PRO A 35 -13.15 -10.39 13.36
N PRO A 36 -13.60 -9.19 13.79
CA PRO A 36 -13.23 -8.64 15.07
C PRO A 36 -13.88 -9.42 16.22
N ASP A 37 -13.09 -9.70 17.26
CA ASP A 37 -13.58 -10.24 18.52
C ASP A 37 -14.11 -9.09 19.40
N GLN A 38 -15.43 -9.06 19.60
CA GLN A 38 -16.11 -7.98 20.32
C GLN A 38 -15.78 -7.96 21.82
N GLU A 39 -15.55 -9.12 22.44
CA GLU A 39 -15.17 -9.19 23.85
C GLU A 39 -13.77 -8.63 24.03
N LEU A 40 -12.83 -9.04 23.17
CA LEU A 40 -11.47 -8.50 23.20
C LEU A 40 -11.47 -6.98 23.00
N ILE A 41 -12.17 -6.47 21.99
CA ILE A 41 -12.25 -5.02 21.72
C ILE A 41 -12.81 -4.24 22.91
N SER A 42 -13.86 -4.76 23.57
CA SER A 42 -14.48 -4.11 24.72
C SER A 42 -13.58 -4.00 25.95
N ASN A 43 -12.56 -4.87 26.04
CA ASN A 43 -11.60 -4.91 27.14
C ASN A 43 -10.35 -4.05 26.89
N LEU A 44 -10.21 -3.46 25.69
CA LEU A 44 -9.10 -2.56 25.38
C LEU A 44 -9.37 -1.15 25.92
N ASP A 45 -8.33 -0.54 26.51
CA ASP A 45 -8.36 0.88 26.83
C ASP A 45 -8.32 1.71 25.53
N GLN A 46 -9.41 2.39 25.22
CA GLN A 46 -9.54 3.19 24.01
C GLN A 46 -8.75 4.51 24.09
N GLU A 47 -8.39 4.96 25.30
CA GLU A 47 -7.64 6.21 25.47
C GLU A 47 -6.18 6.06 25.00
N GLU A 48 -5.64 4.84 24.96
CA GLU A 48 -4.28 4.56 24.46
C GLU A 48 -4.11 4.93 22.97
N PHE A 49 -5.20 4.96 22.20
CA PHE A 49 -5.18 5.28 20.78
C PHE A 49 -5.49 6.75 20.49
N GLN A 50 -5.60 7.60 21.51
CA GLN A 50 -5.79 9.04 21.33
C GLN A 50 -4.62 9.67 20.57
N GLY A 51 -4.93 10.52 19.59
CA GLY A 51 -3.93 11.14 18.73
C GLY A 51 -3.37 10.24 17.62
N PHE A 52 -3.92 9.03 17.41
CA PHE A 52 -3.48 8.14 16.33
C PHE A 52 -3.83 8.65 14.93
N SER A 53 -4.96 9.35 14.78
CA SER A 53 -5.42 9.81 13.47
C SER A 53 -4.49 10.87 12.88
N TYR A 54 -3.89 10.55 11.72
CA TYR A 54 -3.05 11.47 10.95
C TYR A 54 -3.37 11.34 9.45
N VAL A 55 -3.44 12.47 8.77
CA VAL A 55 -3.51 12.55 7.30
C VAL A 55 -2.36 13.42 6.84
N ASN A 56 -1.57 12.93 5.89
CA ASN A 56 -0.44 13.69 5.36
C ASN A 56 -0.93 14.89 4.52
N PRO A 57 -0.68 16.15 4.94
CA PRO A 57 -1.13 17.34 4.20
C PRO A 57 -0.41 17.53 2.87
N GLU A 58 0.79 16.97 2.71
CA GLU A 58 1.60 17.06 1.49
C GLU A 58 1.27 15.96 0.47
N TYR A 59 0.30 15.10 0.76
CA TYR A 59 -0.08 14.01 -0.13
C TYR A 59 -0.85 14.53 -1.35
N ASN A 60 -0.14 14.67 -2.47
CA ASN A 60 -0.71 14.99 -3.77
C ASN A 60 -1.05 13.69 -4.53
N HIS A 61 -2.35 13.35 -4.61
CA HIS A 61 -2.80 12.17 -5.33
C HIS A 61 -2.65 12.40 -6.86
N PRO A 62 -1.83 11.61 -7.57
CA PRO A 62 -1.48 11.89 -8.97
C PRO A 62 -2.61 11.61 -10.00
N ALA A 63 -3.82 11.25 -9.55
CA ALA A 63 -4.94 10.86 -10.41
C ALA A 63 -6.28 11.54 -10.07
N GLN A 64 -6.24 12.80 -9.61
CA GLN A 64 -7.41 13.70 -9.70
C GLN A 64 -7.28 14.64 -10.90
#